data_AF-X0RVG1-F1
#
_entry.id   AF-X0RVG1-F1
#
_cell.length_a   1.000
_cell.length_b   1.000
_cell.length_c   1.000
_cell.angle_alpha   90.00
_cell.angle_beta   90.00
_cell.angle_gamma   90.00
#
_symmetry.space_group_name_H-M   'P 1'
#
loop_
_entity.id
_entity.type
_entity.pdbx_description
1 polymer ?
#
loop_
_entity_poly.entity_id
_entity_poly.type
_entity_poly.pdbx_seq_one_letter_code
_entity_poly.pdbx_strand_id
1 'polypeptide(L)'
;MCGRRKIDKEYPQIAMNYGDMDFELVKKIAGQLPEGIVVQFHNNGEPLLYPGFGEAVRLFKNQIRCVDTNAKLIVEKADEIIDNLDTITISVIENDPEGDEQ
;
A
#
# COMPACT_ATOMS: atom_id res chain seq x y z
N MET A 1 0.09 -21.25 1.59
CA MET A 1 -0.53 -20.25 2.49
C MET A 1 0.59 -19.38 3.06
N CYS A 2 0.59 -18.07 2.80
CA CYS A 2 1.50 -17.13 3.47
C CYS A 2 1.31 -17.19 4.99
N GLY A 3 2.36 -16.94 5.78
CA GLY A 3 2.29 -16.94 7.25
C GLY A 3 1.16 -16.05 7.79
N ARG A 4 0.87 -14.93 7.14
CA ARG A 4 -0.24 -14.03 7.50
C ARG A 4 -1.61 -14.67 7.34
N ARG A 5 -1.88 -15.36 6.23
CA ARG A 5 -3.16 -16.05 5.97
C ARG A 5 -3.43 -17.19 6.97
N LYS A 6 -2.37 -17.79 7.52
CA LYS A 6 -2.49 -18.78 8.61
C LYS A 6 -2.92 -18.10 9.91
N ILE A 7 -2.26 -17.00 10.28
CA ILE A 7 -2.58 -16.23 11.49
C ILE A 7 -3.99 -15.63 11.43
N ASP A 8 -4.39 -15.06 10.30
CA ASP A 8 -5.73 -14.45 10.16
C ASP A 8 -6.85 -15.49 10.27
N LYS A 9 -6.58 -16.72 9.81
CA LYS A 9 -7.51 -17.86 9.94
C LYS A 9 -7.54 -18.42 11.36
N GLU A 10 -6.39 -18.58 11.99
CA GLU A 10 -6.26 -19.17 13.33
C GLU A 10 -6.64 -18.19 14.45
N TYR A 11 -6.52 -16.89 14.19
CA TYR A 11 -6.73 -15.81 15.16
C TYR A 11 -7.45 -14.59 14.52
N PRO A 12 -8.72 -14.74 14.11
CA PRO A 12 -9.45 -13.69 13.39
C PRO A 12 -9.57 -12.37 14.16
N GLN A 13 -9.58 -12.42 15.50
CA GLN A 13 -9.58 -11.24 16.36
C GLN A 13 -8.31 -10.38 16.22
N ILE A 14 -7.19 -10.97 15.83
CA ILE A 14 -5.96 -10.22 15.54
C ILE A 14 -6.15 -9.49 14.21
N ALA A 15 -6.80 -10.14 13.24
CA ALA A 15 -7.06 -9.54 11.94
C ALA A 15 -8.00 -8.35 11.98
N MET A 16 -9.01 -8.40 12.85
CA MET A 16 -9.94 -7.29 13.09
C MET A 16 -9.28 -6.05 13.70
N ASN A 17 -8.06 -6.17 14.22
CA ASN A 17 -7.35 -5.10 14.92
C ASN A 17 -6.07 -4.65 14.20
N TYR A 18 -5.89 -5.01 12.93
CA TYR A 18 -4.82 -4.44 12.13
C TYR A 18 -5.11 -2.96 11.87
N GLY A 19 -4.35 -2.10 12.54
CA GLY A 19 -4.34 -0.66 12.27
C GLY A 19 -3.31 -0.29 11.20
N ASP A 20 -3.31 0.98 10.86
CA ASP A 20 -2.33 1.60 9.98
C ASP A 20 -0.95 1.71 10.65
N MET A 21 0.10 1.73 9.83
CA MET A 21 1.43 2.07 10.32
C MET A 21 1.44 3.52 10.81
N ASP A 22 1.95 3.74 12.03
CA ASP A 22 2.12 5.09 12.57
C ASP A 22 2.99 5.95 11.63
N PHE A 23 2.51 7.16 11.30
CA PHE A 23 3.16 8.01 10.31
C PHE A 23 4.56 8.48 10.75
N GLU A 24 4.79 8.68 12.05
CA GLU A 24 6.12 9.03 12.56
C GLU A 24 7.10 7.87 12.41
N LEU A 25 6.62 6.63 12.49
CA LEU A 25 7.43 5.46 12.15
C LEU A 25 7.81 5.47 10.65
N VAL A 26 6.87 5.78 9.75
CA VAL A 26 7.15 5.91 8.30
C VAL A 26 8.25 6.95 8.05
N LYS A 27 8.17 8.13 8.68
CA LYS A 27 9.21 9.17 8.60
C LYS A 27 10.59 8.67 9.04
N LYS A 28 10.64 7.94 10.15
CA LYS A 28 11.90 7.35 10.66
C LYS A 28 12.48 6.35 9.68
N ILE A 29 11.64 5.52 9.05
CA ILE A 29 12.09 4.56 8.02
C ILE A 29 12.64 5.31 6.80
N ALA A 30 11.93 6.32 6.30
CA ALA A 30 12.36 7.11 5.13
C ALA A 30 13.77 7.71 5.32
N GLY A 31 14.09 8.20 6.53
CA GLY A 31 15.41 8.76 6.84
C GLY A 31 16.56 7.73 6.91
N GLN A 32 16.26 6.43 6.88
CA GLN A 32 17.26 5.35 6.97
C GLN A 32 17.50 4.64 5.63
N LEU A 33 16.63 4.84 4.64
CA LEU A 33 16.73 4.13 3.38
C LEU A 33 17.74 4.81 2.43
N PRO A 34 18.64 4.05 1.78
CA PRO A 34 19.53 4.59 0.78
C PRO A 34 18.77 5.13 -0.43
N GLU A 35 19.36 6.09 -1.14
CA GLU A 35 18.83 6.63 -2.38
C GLU A 35 18.76 5.56 -3.49
N GLY A 36 17.76 5.66 -4.36
CA GLY A 36 17.62 4.81 -5.55
C GLY A 36 17.15 3.38 -5.30
N ILE A 37 16.91 2.96 -4.05
CA ILE A 37 16.30 1.65 -3.81
C ILE A 37 14.81 1.65 -4.10
N VAL A 38 14.25 0.47 -4.34
CA VAL A 38 12.81 0.27 -4.50
C VAL A 38 12.12 0.27 -3.14
N VAL A 39 11.07 1.08 -3.03
CA VAL A 39 10.13 1.09 -1.90
C VAL A 39 8.76 0.70 -2.42
N GLN A 40 8.31 -0.49 -2.01
CA GLN A 40 7.01 -1.03 -2.36
C GLN A 40 6.00 -0.73 -1.24
N PHE A 41 5.03 0.15 -1.51
CA PHE A 41 3.94 0.50 -0.61
C PHE A 41 2.83 -0.55 -0.73
N HIS A 42 2.96 -1.66 -0.01
CA HIS A 42 1.91 -2.69 0.02
C HIS A 42 1.96 -3.54 1.29
N ASN A 43 0.84 -4.19 1.58
CA ASN A 43 0.74 -5.30 2.53
C ASN A 43 -0.44 -6.19 2.10
N ASN A 44 -0.97 -7.05 2.98
CA ASN A 44 -2.12 -7.91 2.73
C ASN A 44 -3.47 -7.13 2.76
N GLY A 45 -3.50 -5.90 2.26
CA GLY A 45 -4.66 -5.01 2.17
C GLY A 45 -4.47 -3.99 1.03
N GLU A 46 -5.42 -3.06 0.88
CA GLU A 46 -5.37 -2.02 -0.16
C GLU A 46 -4.58 -0.80 0.33
N PRO A 47 -3.39 -0.50 -0.22
CA PRO A 47 -2.56 0.61 0.25
C PRO A 47 -3.18 1.99 0.08
N LEU A 48 -4.06 2.19 -0.90
CA LEU A 48 -4.73 3.47 -1.13
C LEU A 48 -5.73 3.85 -0.01
N LEU A 49 -6.04 2.93 0.92
CA LEU A 49 -6.83 3.22 2.12
C LEU A 49 -6.02 3.89 3.25
N TYR A 50 -4.69 3.90 3.18
CA TYR A 50 -3.87 4.52 4.22
C TYR A 50 -4.17 6.03 4.31
N PRO A 51 -4.58 6.57 5.48
CA PRO A 51 -5.08 7.95 5.59
C PRO A 51 -4.13 9.06 5.12
N GLY A 52 -2.82 8.80 5.10
CA GLY A 52 -1.79 9.74 4.63
C GLY A 52 -0.97 9.19 3.47
N PHE A 53 -1.58 8.45 2.54
CA PHE A 53 -0.86 7.71 1.49
C PHE A 53 0.09 8.62 0.69
N GLY A 54 -0.41 9.70 0.11
CA GLY A 54 0.39 10.60 -0.71
C GLY A 54 1.52 11.25 0.09
N GLU A 55 1.28 11.59 1.35
CA GLU A 55 2.29 12.16 2.26
C GLU A 55 3.38 11.16 2.62
N ALA A 56 2.99 9.90 2.88
CA ALA A 56 3.90 8.80 3.14
C ALA A 56 4.79 8.55 1.92
N VAL A 57 4.22 8.46 0.72
CA VAL A 57 4.96 8.25 -0.53
C VAL A 57 5.96 9.38 -0.79
N ARG A 58 5.58 10.64 -0.54
CA ARG A 58 6.46 11.81 -0.73
C ARG A 58 7.72 11.80 0.14
N LEU A 59 7.70 11.12 1.29
CA LEU A 59 8.89 10.99 2.15
C LEU A 59 10.03 10.25 1.45
N PHE A 60 9.69 9.38 0.49
CA PHE A 60 10.62 8.52 -0.23
C PHE A 60 10.95 9.08 -1.63
N LYS A 61 10.92 10.40 -1.81
CA LYS A 61 11.17 11.08 -3.11
C LYS A 61 12.53 10.77 -3.77
N ASN A 62 13.49 10.25 -3.00
CA ASN A 62 14.82 9.86 -3.47
C ASN A 62 14.89 8.34 -3.76
N GLN A 63 13.81 7.60 -3.55
CA GLN A 63 13.68 6.18 -3.85
C GLN A 63 12.75 5.98 -5.05
N ILE A 64 12.74 4.76 -5.57
CA ILE A 64 11.78 4.32 -6.59
C ILE A 64 10.51 3.90 -5.86
N ARG A 65 9.43 4.67 -6.01
CA ARG A 65 8.19 4.54 -5.25
C ARG A 65 7.18 3.71 -6.05
N CYS A 66 6.86 2.52 -5.53
CA CYS A 66 6.02 1.54 -6.20
C CYS A 66 4.80 1.18 -5.34
N VAL A 67 3.65 0.90 -5.95
CA VAL A 67 2.46 0.45 -5.23
C VAL A 67 1.82 -0.73 -5.95
N ASP A 68 1.23 -1.66 -5.19
CA ASP A 68 0.38 -2.72 -5.72
C ASP A 68 -1.06 -2.46 -5.22
N THR A 69 -2.02 -2.29 -6.13
CA THR A 69 -3.40 -1.91 -5.79
C THR A 69 -4.41 -2.76 -6.56
N ASN A 70 -5.64 -2.86 -6.04
CA ASN A 70 -6.79 -3.37 -6.76
C ASN A 70 -7.43 -2.33 -7.71
N ALA A 71 -6.87 -1.12 -7.78
CA ALA A 71 -7.28 0.00 -8.62
C ALA A 71 -8.63 0.67 -8.32
N LYS A 72 -9.48 0.12 -7.45
CA LYS A 72 -10.81 0.71 -7.13
C LYS A 72 -10.78 2.18 -6.69
N LEU A 73 -9.70 2.61 -6.06
CA LEU A 73 -9.52 3.99 -5.57
C LEU A 73 -8.62 4.85 -6.47
N ILE A 74 -8.16 4.36 -7.61
CA ILE A 74 -7.14 5.06 -8.43
C ILE A 74 -7.60 6.43 -8.91
N VAL A 75 -8.88 6.58 -9.27
CA VAL A 75 -9.47 7.86 -9.71
C VAL A 75 -9.64 8.80 -8.52
N GLU A 76 -10.16 8.32 -7.40
CA GLU A 76 -10.37 9.12 -6.18
C GLU A 76 -9.05 9.60 -5.57
N LYS A 77 -7.99 8.81 -5.72
CA LYS A 77 -6.64 9.07 -5.18
C LYS A 77 -5.68 9.61 -6.23
N ALA A 78 -6.16 10.05 -7.39
CA ALA A 78 -5.32 10.51 -8.49
C ALA A 78 -4.32 11.60 -8.06
N ASP A 79 -4.75 12.58 -7.25
CA ASP A 79 -3.90 13.67 -6.75
C ASP A 79 -2.77 13.19 -5.79
N GLU A 80 -2.95 12.02 -5.16
CA GLU A 80 -1.94 11.40 -4.30
C GLU A 80 -0.97 10.50 -5.08
N ILE A 81 -1.34 10.13 -6.31
CA ILE A 81 -0.66 9.15 -7.18
C ILE A 81 0.17 9.84 -8.25
N ILE A 82 -0.44 10.76 -9.00
CA ILE A 82 0.16 11.44 -10.15
C ILE A 82 1.39 12.21 -9.68
N ASP A 83 2.49 12.07 -10.42
CA ASP A 83 3.83 12.63 -10.13
C ASP A 83 4.45 12.18 -8.79
N ASN A 84 3.78 11.29 -8.05
CA ASN A 84 4.22 10.82 -6.74
C ASN A 84 4.70 9.37 -6.75
N LEU A 85 4.22 8.54 -7.67
CA LEU A 85 4.64 7.14 -7.85
C LEU A 85 5.41 6.96 -9.16
N ASP A 86 6.39 6.06 -9.13
CA ASP A 86 7.21 5.70 -10.29
C ASP A 86 6.60 4.51 -11.03
N THR A 87 5.99 3.57 -10.31
CA THR A 87 5.26 2.43 -10.92
C THR A 87 4.02 2.04 -10.12
N ILE A 88 3.00 1.57 -10.82
CA ILE A 88 1.76 1.02 -10.25
C ILE A 88 1.55 -0.38 -10.82
N THR A 89 1.39 -1.36 -9.94
CA THR A 89 0.92 -2.70 -10.30
C THR A 89 -0.57 -2.79 -9.99
N ILE A 90 -1.38 -3.19 -10.98
CA ILE A 90 -2.81 -3.42 -10.78
C ILE A 90 -3.05 -4.93 -10.73
N SER A 91 -3.65 -5.38 -9.62
CA SER A 91 -4.02 -6.79 -9.44
C SER A 91 -5.41 -7.04 -10.03
N VAL A 92 -5.45 -7.69 -11.19
CA VAL A 92 -6.71 -8.14 -11.80
C VAL A 92 -6.96 -9.59 -11.39
N ILE A 93 -8.12 -9.85 -10.77
CA ILE A 93 -8.51 -11.18 -10.30
C ILE A 93 -9.63 -11.71 -11.22
N GLU A 94 -9.43 -12.89 -11.78
CA GLU A 94 -10.42 -13.52 -12.64
C GLU A 94 -11.70 -13.84 -11.86
N ASN A 95 -12.86 -13.44 -12.41
CA ASN A 95 -14.18 -13.60 -11.80
C ASN A 95 -14.32 -12.93 -10.42
N ASP A 96 -13.60 -11.83 -10.18
CA ASP A 96 -13.83 -10.99 -9.00
C ASP A 96 -15.26 -10.42 -9.05
N PRO A 97 -16.12 -10.70 -8.05
CA PRO A 97 -17.47 -10.15 -8.01
C PRO A 97 -17.49 -8.62 -7.95
N GLU A 98 -16.38 -7.99 -7.54
CA GLU A 98 -16.22 -6.54 -7.49
C GLU A 98 -15.31 -6.01 -8.62
N GLY A 99 -15.07 -6.80 -9.67
CA GLY A 99 -14.18 -6.44 -10.77
C GLY A 99 -14.61 -5.20 -11.55
N ASP A 100 -15.91 -4.93 -11.65
CA ASP A 100 -16.45 -3.74 -12.33
C ASP A 100 -16.16 -2.43 -11.57
N GLU A 101 -15.78 -2.52 -10.29
CA GLU A 101 -15.42 -1.37 -9.46
C GLU A 101 -13.91 -1.03 -9.52
N GLN A 102 -13.09 -1.85 -10.18
CA GLN A 102 -11.63 -1.69 -10.30
C GLN A 102 -11.21 -0.67 -11.36
#